data_AF-A0A838PWL7-F1
#
_entry.id   AF-A0A838PWL7-F1
#
_cell.length_a   1.000
_cell.length_b   1.000
_cell.length_c   1.000
_cell.angle_alpha   90.00
_cell.angle_beta   90.00
_cell.angle_gamma   90.00
#
_symmetry.space_group_name_H-M   'P 1'
#
loop_
_entity.id
_entity.type
_entity.pdbx_description
1 polymer ?
#
loop_
_entity_poly.entity_id
_entity_poly.type
_entity_poly.pdbx_seq_one_letter_code
_entity_poly.pdbx_strand_id
1 'polypeptide(L)' 'MPDDDSALVAFMPSGQRGRVEAGTTLLDAARQVGLEIESICGGRQTCGRCQVTVEEGTFAKHGIVSGADRVTAPG' A
#
# COMPACT_ATOMS: atom_id res chain seq x y z
N MET A 1 6.38 -8.45 19.38
CA MET A 1 7.50 -7.77 20.05
C MET A 1 8.73 -7.98 19.19
N PRO A 2 9.39 -6.90 18.73
CA PRO A 2 8.90 -5.51 18.73
C PRO A 2 7.79 -5.37 17.63
N ASP A 3 7.47 -4.26 16.95
CA ASP A 3 7.62 -2.81 17.19
C ASP A 3 6.41 -2.05 16.59
N ASP A 4 6.24 -0.75 16.87
CA ASP A 4 5.21 0.12 16.25
C ASP A 4 5.69 0.69 14.89
N ASP A 5 6.08 -0.19 13.95
CA ASP A 5 6.47 0.27 12.60
C ASP A 5 5.22 0.49 11.74
N SER A 6 4.47 1.55 12.07
CA SER A 6 3.18 1.87 11.46
C SER A 6 3.36 2.73 10.19
N ALA A 7 3.45 2.06 9.03
CA ALA A 7 3.61 2.69 7.72
C ALA A 7 2.35 3.44 7.28
N LEU A 8 2.52 4.67 6.78
CA LEU A 8 1.44 5.50 6.24
C LEU A 8 1.28 5.25 4.73
N VAL A 9 0.19 4.60 4.33
CA VAL A 9 -0.16 4.35 2.92
C VAL A 9 -1.18 5.37 2.43
N ALA A 10 -1.10 5.73 1.14
CA ALA A 10 -2.11 6.53 0.45
C ALA A 10 -2.29 6.04 -0.99
N PHE A 11 -3.54 5.78 -1.36
CA PHE A 11 -3.93 5.28 -2.68
C PHE A 11 -4.57 6.41 -3.48
N MET A 12 -3.97 6.73 -4.63
CA MET A 12 -4.47 7.72 -5.58
C MET A 12 -4.97 7.00 -6.86
N PRO A 13 -5.99 7.51 -7.56
CA PRO A 13 -6.68 8.78 -7.35
C PRO A 13 -7.75 8.78 -6.25
N SER A 14 -8.10 7.63 -5.65
CA SER A 14 -9.19 7.48 -4.67
C SER A 14 -9.06 8.37 -3.41
N GLY A 15 -7.85 8.84 -3.09
CA GLY A 15 -7.60 9.73 -1.95
C GLY A 15 -7.64 9.04 -0.59
N GLN A 16 -7.82 7.72 -0.55
CA GLN A 16 -7.85 6.93 0.67
C GLN A 16 -6.45 6.76 1.23
N ARG A 17 -6.32 6.96 2.54
CA ARG A 17 -5.05 6.94 3.27
C ARG A 17 -5.27 6.41 4.68
N GLY A 18 -4.26 5.76 5.23
CA GLY A 18 -4.29 5.25 6.59
C GLY A 18 -2.95 4.66 7.00
N ARG A 19 -2.83 4.32 8.29
CA ARG A 19 -1.67 3.63 8.83
C ARG A 19 -1.93 2.14 8.85
N VAL A 20 -0.92 1.37 8.49
CA VAL A 20 -0.92 -0.10 8.46
C VAL A 20 0.38 -0.57 9.07
N GLU A 21 0.39 -1.75 9.69
CA GLU A 21 1.61 -2.29 10.31
C GLU A 21 2.60 -2.74 9.23
N ALA A 22 3.91 -2.54 9.44
CA ALA A 22 4.93 -3.04 8.52
C ALA A 22 4.83 -4.56 8.34
N GLY A 23 5.01 -5.02 7.10
CA GLY A 23 4.70 -6.40 6.70
C GLY A 23 3.26 -6.63 6.24
N THR A 24 2.34 -5.68 6.45
CA THR A 24 1.02 -5.70 5.81
C THR A 24 1.17 -5.58 4.29
N THR A 25 0.53 -6.47 3.54
CA THR A 25 0.54 -6.41 2.06
C THR A 25 -0.21 -5.18 1.56
N LEU A 26 0.18 -4.63 0.40
CA LEU A 26 -0.52 -3.48 -0.21
C LEU A 26 -2.00 -3.76 -0.49
N LEU A 27 -2.37 -5.02 -0.74
CA LEU A 27 -3.77 -5.45 -0.88
C LEU A 27 -4.54 -5.36 0.44
N ASP A 28 -3.96 -5.84 1.54
CA ASP A 28 -4.63 -5.77 2.85
C ASP A 28 -4.68 -4.33 3.36
N ALA A 29 -3.60 -3.57 3.15
CA ALA A 29 -3.52 -2.15 3.42
C ALA A 29 -4.59 -1.34 2.69
N ALA A 30 -4.87 -1.66 1.42
CA ALA A 30 -5.97 -1.09 0.67
C ALA A 30 -7.32 -1.37 1.37
N ARG A 31 -7.57 -2.62 1.76
CA ARG A 31 -8.82 -3.02 2.43
C ARG A 31 -9.00 -2.33 3.79
N GLN A 32 -7.92 -2.17 4.57
CA GLN A 32 -7.95 -1.45 5.85
C GLN A 32 -8.32 0.04 5.70
N VAL A 33 -7.88 0.72 4.63
CA VAL A 33 -8.30 2.11 4.33
C VAL A 33 -9.67 2.20 3.65
N GLY A 34 -10.33 1.07 3.40
CA GLY A 34 -11.62 0.96 2.72
C GLY A 34 -11.56 1.01 1.19
N LEU A 35 -10.39 0.79 0.59
CA LEU A 35 -10.24 0.67 -0.87
C LEU A 35 -10.49 -0.79 -1.28
N GLU A 36 -11.58 -1.01 -1.99
CA GLU A 36 -11.98 -2.35 -2.42
C GLU A 36 -11.27 -2.74 -3.72
N ILE A 37 -10.23 -3.57 -3.61
CA ILE A 37 -9.48 -4.12 -4.75
C ILE A 37 -9.92 -5.56 -5.03
N GLU A 38 -10.40 -5.83 -6.25
CA GLU A 38 -10.74 -7.17 -6.71
C GLU A 38 -9.51 -8.07 -6.83
N SER A 39 -9.25 -8.92 -5.82
CA SER A 39 -8.15 -9.88 -5.83
C SER A 39 -8.65 -11.33 -5.73
N ILE A 40 -8.76 -12.00 -6.88
CA ILE A 40 -9.15 -13.42 -6.97
C ILE A 40 -8.04 -14.32 -6.38
N CYS A 41 -6.78 -13.93 -6.55
CA CYS A 41 -5.63 -14.69 -6.07
C CYS A 41 -5.26 -14.40 -4.60
N GLY A 42 -5.95 -13.48 -3.91
CA GLY A 42 -5.81 -13.26 -2.47
C GLY A 42 -4.39 -12.94 -2.00
N GLY A 43 -3.61 -12.22 -2.81
CA GLY A 43 -2.21 -11.88 -2.50
C GLY A 43 -1.16 -12.86 -3.06
N ARG A 44 -1.54 -13.94 -3.77
CA ARG A 44 -0.59 -14.91 -4.37
C ARG A 44 0.08 -14.45 -5.67
N GLN A 45 -0.09 -13.19 -6.05
CA GLN A 45 0.48 -12.52 -7.23
C GLN A 45 0.22 -13.18 -8.61
N THR A 46 -0.48 -14.32 -8.67
CA THR A 46 -0.77 -15.10 -9.88
C THR A 46 -1.72 -14.40 -10.87
N CYS A 47 -2.54 -13.46 -10.38
CA CYS A 47 -3.65 -12.88 -11.13
C CYS A 47 -3.43 -11.44 -11.62
N GLY A 48 -2.38 -10.74 -11.17
CA GLY A 48 -2.05 -9.36 -11.57
C GLY A 48 -3.05 -8.25 -11.22
N ARG A 49 -4.31 -8.57 -10.89
CA ARG A 49 -5.40 -7.57 -10.74
C ARG A 49 -5.21 -6.56 -9.62
N CYS A 50 -4.50 -6.94 -8.55
CA CYS A 50 -4.16 -6.04 -7.45
C CYS A 50 -2.77 -5.41 -7.58
N GLN A 51 -2.21 -5.37 -8.80
CA GLN A 51 -0.96 -4.65 -9.06
C GLN A 51 -1.19 -3.14 -8.90
N VAL A 52 -0.29 -2.50 -8.16
CA VAL A 52 -0.27 -1.05 -7.96
C VAL A 52 1.06 -0.49 -8.43
N THR A 53 1.06 0.73 -8.95
CA THR A 53 2.27 1.46 -9.31
C THR A 53 2.64 2.39 -8.15
N VAL A 54 3.87 2.28 -7.64
CA VAL A 54 4.38 3.22 -6.65
C VAL A 54 4.91 4.45 -7.38
N GLU A 55 4.18 5.56 -7.25
CA GLU A 55 4.63 6.87 -7.70
C GLU A 55 5.72 7.38 -6.73
N GLU A 56 6.92 7.64 -7.23
CA GLU A 56 8.04 8.11 -6.42
C GLU A 56 8.07 9.64 -6.36
N GLY A 57 8.00 10.21 -5.16
CA GLY A 57 7.99 11.67 -4.97
C GLY A 57 7.45 12.14 -3.63
N THR A 58 7.69 13.43 -3.35
CA THR A 58 7.21 14.11 -2.13
C THR A 58 5.89 14.80 -2.39
N PHE A 59 4.79 14.16 -1.97
CA PHE A 59 3.45 14.71 -2.03
C PHE A 59 3.18 15.65 -0.84
N ALA A 60 3.77 16.85 -0.88
CA ALA A 60 3.60 17.87 0.17
C ALA A 60 2.12 18.18 0.48
N LYS A 61 1.25 18.16 -0.55
CA LYS A 61 -0.22 18.28 -0.45
C LYS A 61 -0.91 17.22 0.44
N HIS A 62 -0.23 16.11 0.71
CA HIS A 62 -0.72 14.99 1.53
C HIS A 62 0.19 14.67 2.72
N GLY A 63 1.34 15.34 2.86
CA GLY A 63 2.33 15.08 3.92
C GLY A 63 3.07 13.74 3.78
N ILE A 64 3.14 13.17 2.57
CA ILE A 64 3.69 11.83 2.31
C ILE A 64 4.89 11.92 1.37
N VAL A 65 5.98 11.25 1.74
CA VAL A 65 7.09 10.92 0.84
C VAL A 65 6.88 9.48 0.38
N SER A 66 6.62 9.30 -0.90
CA SER A 66 6.47 8.00 -1.56
C SER A 66 7.74 7.66 -2.34
N GLY A 67 8.09 6.38 -2.43
CA GLY A 67 9.29 5.90 -3.13
C GLY A 67 9.30 4.38 -3.15
N ALA A 68 9.87 3.78 -4.19
CA ALA A 68 9.91 2.33 -4.36
C ALA A 68 10.75 1.65 -3.26
N ASP A 69 11.74 2.36 -2.72
CA ASP A 69 12.56 1.96 -1.56
C ASP A 69 11.74 1.69 -0.27
N ARG A 70 10.49 2.16 -0.21
CA ARG A 70 9.56 1.95 0.93
C ARG A 70 8.62 0.77 0.77
N VAL A 71 8.70 0.01 -0.33
CA VAL A 71 7.92 -1.20 -0.54
C VAL A 71 8.83 -2.40 -0.79
N THR A 72 8.45 -3.55 -0.24
CA THR A 72 9.12 -4.82 -0.58
C THR A 72 8.85 -5.17 -2.04
N ALA A 73 9.87 -5.68 -2.74
CA ALA A 73 9.72 -6.16 -4.11
C ALA A 73 8.66 -7.28 -4.21
N PRO A 74 7.95 -7.41 -5.36
CA PRO A 74 7.01 -8.51 -5.59
C PRO A 74 7.72 -9.86 -5.51
N GLY A 75 7.21 -10.77 -4.66
CA GLY A 75 7.74 -12.12 -4.43
C GLY A 75 7.05 -13.24 -5.21
#